data_AF-A0A817MBF7-F1
#
_entry.id   AF-A0A817MBF7-F1
#
_cell.length_a   1.000
_cell.length_b   1.000
_cell.length_c   1.000
_cell.angle_alpha   90.00
_cell.angle_beta   90.00
_cell.angle_gamma   90.00
#
_symmetry.space_group_name_H-M   'P 1'
#
loop_
_entity.id
_entity.type
_entity.pdbx_description
1 polymer ?
#
loop_
_entity_poly.entity_id
_entity_poly.type
_entity_poly.pdbx_seq_one_letter_code
_entity_poly.pdbx_strand_id
1 'polypeptide(L)'
;MDIFQNLAVDLDTEGRYLFLNAMANHLRYPNTHTHYFSYTILYLFAEANSEALQEQIVRVLLERLVANRPHPWGLLVTFLELVRNPNLKLWSREFMSISPDVKRLLATLTHGFPQFPTSPMSAQQPAIVKP
;
A
#
# COMPACT_ATOMS: atom_id res chain seq x y z
N MET A 1 14.76 -7.45 -3.02
CA MET A 1 13.71 -7.15 -2.01
C MET A 1 14.23 -7.40 -0.59
N ASP A 2 15.27 -8.23 -0.47
CA ASP A 2 15.91 -8.66 0.78
C ASP A 2 16.24 -7.51 1.73
N ILE A 3 16.79 -6.40 1.21
CA ILE A 3 17.09 -5.22 2.04
C ILE A 3 15.82 -4.64 2.69
N PHE A 4 14.73 -4.51 1.93
CA PHE A 4 13.49 -3.94 2.46
C PHE A 4 12.80 -4.87 3.46
N GLN A 5 12.86 -6.18 3.24
CA GLN A 5 12.33 -7.16 4.18
C GLN A 5 13.14 -7.18 5.48
N ASN A 6 14.48 -7.20 5.38
CA ASN A 6 15.35 -7.15 6.55
C ASN A 6 15.11 -5.86 7.34
N LEU A 7 15.08 -4.70 6.69
CA LEU A 7 14.78 -3.43 7.37
C LEU A 7 13.38 -3.42 8.02
N ALA A 8 12.38 -4.04 7.40
CA ALA A 8 11.03 -4.11 7.95
C ALA A 8 10.92 -5.02 9.18
N VAL A 9 11.85 -5.96 9.37
CA VAL A 9 11.85 -6.93 10.48
C VAL A 9 12.85 -6.55 11.58
N ASP A 10 14.06 -6.14 11.19
CA ASP A 10 15.19 -5.91 12.09
C ASP A 10 15.16 -4.54 12.79
N LEU A 11 14.49 -3.55 12.17
CA LEU A 11 14.33 -2.24 12.79
C LEU A 11 13.35 -2.30 13.96
N ASP A 12 13.60 -1.47 14.95
CA ASP A 12 12.69 -1.24 16.06
C ASP A 12 11.41 -0.51 15.58
N THR A 13 10.46 -0.30 16.49
CA THR A 13 9.18 0.34 16.16
C THR A 13 9.34 1.74 15.57
N GLU A 14 10.28 2.54 16.07
CA GLU A 14 10.55 3.89 15.56
C GLU A 14 11.24 3.83 14.19
N GLY A 15 12.27 3.00 14.05
CA GLY A 15 12.98 2.80 12.78
C GLY A 15 12.04 2.34 11.66
N ARG A 16 11.16 1.36 11.94
CA ARG A 16 10.15 0.90 10.98
C ARG A 16 9.18 2.00 10.59
N TYR A 17 8.74 2.81 11.54
CA TYR A 17 7.84 3.92 11.26
C TYR A 17 8.49 4.97 10.34
N LEU A 18 9.74 5.34 10.59
CA LEU A 18 10.50 6.27 9.73
C LEU A 18 10.75 5.69 8.34
N PHE A 19 11.13 4.41 8.28
CA PHE A 19 11.35 3.67 7.03
C PHE A 19 10.09 3.63 6.16
N LEU A 20 8.95 3.22 6.72
CA LEU A 20 7.68 3.16 6.01
C LEU A 20 7.21 4.57 5.57
N ASN A 21 7.45 5.59 6.38
CA ASN A 21 7.19 6.98 5.99
C ASN A 21 8.06 7.43 4.81
N ALA A 22 9.35 7.05 4.78
CA ALA A 22 10.22 7.35 3.67
C ALA A 22 9.72 6.71 2.36
N MET A 23 9.25 5.46 2.40
CA MET A 23 8.62 4.81 1.26
C MET A 23 7.33 5.52 0.84
N ALA A 24 6.47 5.85 1.80
CA ALA A 24 5.19 6.51 1.54
C ALA A 24 5.35 7.91 0.93
N ASN A 25 6.50 8.59 1.13
CA ASN A 25 6.80 9.87 0.46
C ASN A 25 6.91 9.74 -1.06
N HIS A 26 7.21 8.55 -1.57
CA HIS A 26 7.27 8.29 -3.01
C HIS A 26 5.90 7.98 -3.63
N LEU A 27 4.82 7.89 -2.83
CA LEU A 27 3.46 7.68 -3.31
C LEU A 27 2.83 9.01 -3.74
N ARG A 28 3.21 9.51 -4.92
CA ARG A 28 2.88 10.87 -5.40
C ARG A 28 1.88 10.89 -6.57
N TYR A 29 2.27 11.35 -7.74
CA TYR A 29 1.52 11.25 -9.00
C TYR A 29 1.97 10.01 -9.80
N PRO A 30 1.33 9.63 -10.92
CA PRO A 30 1.77 8.50 -11.74
C PRO A 30 3.21 8.67 -12.23
N ASN A 31 4.12 7.82 -11.74
CA ASN A 31 5.51 7.69 -12.20
C ASN A 31 6.10 6.35 -11.73
N THR A 32 7.27 5.99 -12.25
CA THR A 32 7.94 4.72 -11.95
C THR A 32 8.22 4.51 -10.47
N HIS A 33 8.60 5.55 -9.72
CA HIS A 33 8.84 5.43 -8.28
C HIS A 33 7.54 5.16 -7.53
N THR A 34 6.46 5.88 -7.85
CA THR A 34 5.14 5.64 -7.25
C THR A 34 4.73 4.19 -7.48
N HIS A 35 4.88 3.68 -8.71
CA HIS A 35 4.57 2.28 -9.04
C HIS A 35 5.43 1.31 -8.23
N TYR A 36 6.75 1.53 -8.20
CA TYR A 36 7.69 0.69 -7.46
C TYR A 36 7.38 0.63 -5.95
N PHE A 37 7.25 1.79 -5.30
CA PHE A 37 7.00 1.84 -3.86
C PHE A 37 5.59 1.39 -3.50
N SER A 38 4.59 1.61 -4.36
CA SER A 38 3.25 1.03 -4.19
C SER A 38 3.32 -0.49 -4.11
N TYR A 39 3.94 -1.14 -5.10
CA TYR A 39 4.12 -2.59 -5.10
C TYR A 39 4.98 -3.09 -3.94
N THR A 40 6.04 -2.35 -3.58
CA THR A 40 6.92 -2.72 -2.47
C THR A 40 6.17 -2.70 -1.14
N ILE A 41 5.34 -1.69 -0.88
CA ILE A 41 4.52 -1.61 0.34
C ILE A 41 3.50 -2.76 0.39
N LEU A 42 2.80 -3.02 -0.72
CA LEU A 42 1.84 -4.13 -0.80
C LEU A 42 2.51 -5.49 -0.59
N TYR A 43 3.71 -5.68 -1.15
CA TYR A 43 4.49 -6.89 -0.96
C TYR A 43 4.95 -7.05 0.49
N LEU A 44 5.48 -5.99 1.12
CA LEU A 44 5.86 -6.04 2.54
C LEU A 44 4.67 -6.36 3.44
N PHE A 45 3.47 -5.87 3.10
CA PHE A 45 2.25 -6.23 3.83
C PHE A 45 1.88 -7.71 3.67
N ALA A 46 1.99 -8.24 2.44
CA ALA A 46 1.67 -9.63 2.13
C ALA A 46 2.64 -10.62 2.82
N GLU A 47 3.94 -10.32 2.80
CA GLU A 47 5.00 -11.17 3.33
C GLU A 47 5.28 -10.92 4.83
N ALA A 48 4.58 -9.98 5.46
CA ALA A 48 4.77 -9.69 6.87
C ALA A 48 4.33 -10.90 7.74
N ASN A 49 5.31 -11.48 8.45
CA ASN A 49 5.07 -12.57 9.41
C ASN A 49 4.52 -12.08 10.76
N SER A 50 4.49 -10.76 10.99
CA SER A 50 4.04 -10.15 12.24
C SER A 50 2.90 -9.18 11.97
N GLU A 51 1.82 -9.30 12.75
CA GLU A 51 0.69 -8.36 12.69
C GLU A 51 1.10 -6.93 13.03
N ALA A 52 2.11 -6.74 13.90
CA ALA A 52 2.62 -5.42 14.25
C ALA A 52 3.17 -4.66 13.02
N LEU A 53 3.84 -5.36 12.09
CA LEU A 53 4.33 -4.74 10.85
C LEU A 53 3.16 -4.38 9.92
N GLN A 54 2.17 -5.26 9.80
CA GLN A 54 0.97 -5.02 9.00
C GLN A 54 0.19 -3.82 9.52
N GLU A 55 0.00 -3.75 10.83
CA GLU A 55 -0.65 -2.63 11.50
C GLU A 55 0.13 -1.32 11.27
N GLN A 56 1.46 -1.33 11.41
CA GLN A 56 2.29 -0.14 11.15
C GLN A 56 2.17 0.35 9.70
N ILE A 57 2.16 -0.54 8.71
CA ILE A 57 1.96 -0.18 7.30
C ILE A 57 0.62 0.52 7.12
N VAL A 58 -0.47 -0.09 7.63
CA VAL A 58 -1.82 0.47 7.55
C VAL A 58 -1.90 1.82 8.26
N ARG A 59 -1.27 1.94 9.43
CA ARG A 59 -1.22 3.18 10.22
C ARG A 59 -0.55 4.31 9.46
N VAL A 60 0.62 4.09 8.85
CA VAL A 60 1.33 5.12 8.08
C VAL A 60 0.49 5.62 6.89
N LEU A 61 -0.23 4.74 6.22
CA LEU A 61 -1.12 5.13 5.12
C LEU A 61 -2.34 5.89 5.64
N LEU A 62 -2.96 5.44 6.74
CA LEU A 62 -4.13 6.07 7.35
C LEU A 62 -3.82 7.47 7.90
N GLU A 63 -2.70 7.67 8.58
CA GLU A 63 -2.27 8.98 9.09
C GLU A 63 -2.24 10.03 7.97
N ARG A 64 -1.77 9.64 6.77
CA ARG A 64 -1.72 10.51 5.58
C ARG A 64 -3.09 10.72 4.91
N LEU A 65 -4.04 9.81 5.12
CA LEU A 65 -5.41 9.90 4.60
C LEU A 65 -6.34 10.70 5.52
N VAL A 66 -6.07 10.75 6.82
CA VAL A 66 -6.82 11.58 7.78
C VAL A 66 -6.36 13.05 7.75
N ALA A 67 -5.10 13.29 7.36
CA ALA A 67 -4.56 14.64 7.22
C ALA A 67 -5.31 15.50 6.18
N ASN A 68 -5.13 16.82 6.24
CA ASN A 68 -5.81 17.76 5.35
C ASN A 68 -5.52 17.48 3.86
N ARG A 69 -6.57 17.60 3.04
CA ARG A 69 -6.52 17.48 1.57
C ARG A 69 -5.60 18.55 0.94
N PRO A 70 -5.09 18.33 -0.29
CA PRO A 70 -5.32 17.17 -1.18
C PRO A 70 -4.45 15.95 -0.86
N HIS A 71 -4.98 14.75 -1.09
CA HIS A 71 -4.21 13.50 -0.93
C HIS A 71 -3.46 13.16 -2.22
N PRO A 72 -2.22 12.64 -2.13
CA PRO A 72 -1.49 12.15 -3.30
C PRO A 72 -2.20 10.99 -4.01
N TRP A 73 -2.18 10.98 -5.34
CA TRP A 73 -2.81 9.93 -6.15
C TRP A 73 -2.27 8.52 -5.82
N GLY A 74 -0.95 8.39 -5.71
CA GLY A 74 -0.29 7.12 -5.40
C GLY A 74 -0.71 6.56 -4.06
N LEU A 75 -0.85 7.42 -3.03
CA LEU A 75 -1.30 7.02 -1.71
C LEU A 75 -2.69 6.36 -1.77
N LEU A 76 -3.60 7.00 -2.51
CA LEU A 76 -4.97 6.54 -2.67
C LEU A 76 -5.02 5.22 -3.43
N VAL A 77 -4.25 5.08 -4.51
CA VAL A 77 -4.19 3.85 -5.31
C VAL A 77 -3.63 2.69 -4.49
N THR A 78 -2.50 2.89 -3.79
CA THR A 78 -1.90 1.84 -2.94
C THR A 78 -2.85 1.40 -1.84
N PHE A 79 -3.51 2.35 -1.18
CA PHE A 79 -4.46 2.03 -0.12
C PHE A 79 -5.71 1.33 -0.64
N LEU A 80 -6.22 1.74 -1.81
CA LEU A 80 -7.36 1.10 -2.45
C LEU A 80 -7.05 -0.35 -2.85
N GLU A 81 -5.86 -0.60 -3.38
CA GLU A 81 -5.39 -1.95 -3.70
C GLU A 81 -5.28 -2.80 -2.43
N LEU A 82 -4.70 -2.26 -1.35
CA LEU A 82 -4.60 -2.94 -0.05
C LEU A 82 -5.96 -3.40 0.49
N VAL A 83 -7.00 -2.58 0.27
CA VAL A 83 -8.36 -2.80 0.78
C VAL A 83 -9.18 -3.72 -0.13
N ARG A 84 -9.01 -3.59 -1.45
CA ARG A 84 -9.80 -4.34 -2.43
C ARG A 84 -9.22 -5.71 -2.74
N ASN A 85 -7.92 -5.92 -2.57
CA ASN A 85 -7.29 -7.18 -2.91
C ASN A 85 -7.61 -8.27 -1.87
N PRO A 86 -8.43 -9.28 -2.22
CA PRO A 86 -8.86 -10.30 -1.26
C PRO A 86 -7.70 -11.19 -0.78
N ASN A 87 -6.62 -11.28 -1.55
CA ASN A 87 -5.45 -12.09 -1.18
C ASN A 87 -4.69 -11.51 0.01
N LEU A 88 -4.75 -10.18 0.20
CA LEU A 88 -4.09 -9.50 1.31
C LEU A 88 -4.88 -9.65 2.62
N LYS A 89 -6.15 -10.08 2.56
CA LYS A 89 -7.00 -10.41 3.71
C LYS A 89 -7.01 -9.33 4.81
N LEU A 90 -6.87 -8.06 4.44
CA LEU A 90 -6.82 -6.93 5.38
C LEU A 90 -8.01 -6.96 6.36
N TRP A 91 -9.21 -7.20 5.84
CA TRP A 91 -10.45 -7.20 6.61
C TRP A 91 -10.58 -8.34 7.63
N SER A 92 -9.83 -9.43 7.47
CA SER A 92 -9.86 -10.55 8.42
C SER A 92 -8.86 -10.40 9.56
N ARG A 93 -8.06 -9.32 9.58
CA ARG A 93 -7.08 -9.06 10.64
C ARG A 93 -7.76 -8.47 11.87
N GLU A 94 -7.30 -8.86 13.05
CA GLU A 94 -7.92 -8.46 14.33
C GLU A 94 -7.93 -6.95 14.52
N PHE A 95 -6.85 -6.25 14.15
CA PHE A 95 -6.73 -4.80 14.28
C PHE A 95 -7.74 -4.01 13.42
N MET A 96 -8.23 -4.58 12.31
CA MET A 96 -9.25 -3.93 11.46
C MET A 96 -10.67 -4.10 11.99
N SER A 97 -10.89 -5.08 12.88
CA SER A 97 -12.22 -5.32 13.46
C SER A 97 -12.62 -4.23 14.46
N ILE A 98 -11.64 -3.55 15.05
CA ILE A 98 -11.78 -2.74 16.26
C ILE A 98 -12.25 -1.30 15.97
N SER A 99 -11.95 -0.72 14.79
CA SER A 99 -12.26 0.70 14.53
C SER A 99 -13.41 0.92 13.54
N PRO A 100 -14.60 1.33 14.01
CA PRO A 100 -15.69 1.78 13.12
C PRO A 100 -15.33 3.02 12.30
N ASP A 101 -14.38 3.84 12.77
CA ASP A 101 -13.93 5.05 12.09
C ASP A 101 -13.09 4.74 10.85
N VAL A 102 -12.20 3.74 10.95
CA VAL A 102 -11.44 3.24 9.81
C VAL A 102 -12.39 2.71 8.72
N LYS A 103 -13.45 1.98 9.10
CA LYS A 103 -14.47 1.50 8.17
C LYS A 103 -15.22 2.64 7.46
N ARG A 104 -15.55 3.72 8.17
CA ARG A 104 -16.24 4.90 7.60
C ARG A 104 -15.34 5.69 6.65
N LEU A 105 -14.08 5.89 7.02
CA LEU A 105 -13.10 6.58 6.18
C LEU A 105 -12.86 5.78 4.89
N LEU A 106 -12.72 4.47 5.01
CA LEU A 106 -12.62 3.54 3.88
C LEU A 106 -13.84 3.59 2.97
N ALA A 107 -15.05 3.53 3.52
CA ALA A 107 -16.28 3.64 2.73
C ALA A 107 -16.31 4.94 1.92
N THR A 108 -15.99 6.07 2.57
CA THR A 108 -15.93 7.39 1.93
C THR A 108 -14.94 7.43 0.77
N LEU A 109 -13.76 6.84 0.93
CA LEU A 109 -12.76 6.75 -0.13
C LEU A 109 -13.20 5.78 -1.23
N THR A 110 -13.80 4.64 -0.92
CA THR A 110 -14.22 3.70 -1.97
C THR A 110 -15.37 4.22 -2.84
N HIS A 111 -16.28 5.05 -2.28
CA HIS A 111 -17.40 5.65 -3.02
C HIS A 111 -17.01 6.90 -3.81
N GLY A 112 -15.96 7.61 -3.40
CA GLY A 112 -15.53 8.87 -4.04
C GLY A 112 -14.64 8.71 -5.27
N PHE A 113 -14.07 7.53 -5.53
CA PHE A 113 -13.14 7.32 -6.64
C PHE A 113 -13.83 6.60 -7.81
N PRO A 114 -13.83 7.18 -9.03
CA PRO A 114 -14.22 6.43 -10.23
C PRO A 114 -13.35 5.19 -10.37
N GLN A 115 -13.93 4.07 -10.82
CA GLN A 115 -13.18 2.85 -11.06
C GLN A 115 -12.10 3.14 -12.11
N PHE A 116 -10.83 3.17 -11.70
CA PHE A 116 -9.74 3.17 -12.67
C PHE A 116 -9.79 1.84 -13.40
N PRO A 117 -9.72 1.83 -14.74
CA PRO A 117 -9.63 0.58 -15.48
C PRO A 117 -8.40 -0.16 -14.99
N THR A 118 -8.60 -1.29 -14.32
CA THR A 118 -7.57 -2.27 -14.06
C THR A 118 -7.22 -2.90 -15.40
N SER A 119 -6.40 -2.22 -16.19
CA SER A 119 -5.75 -2.88 -17.32
C SER A 119 -4.85 -3.95 -16.71
N PRO A 120 -5.06 -5.26 -16.98
CA PRO A 120 -4.02 -6.23 -16.73
C PRO A 120 -2.87 -5.87 -17.67
N MET A 121 -1.83 -5.20 -17.16
CA MET A 121 -0.55 -5.09 -17.86
C MET A 121 0.18 -6.44 -17.81
N SER A 122 -0.47 -7.49 -18.29
CA SER A 122 0.18 -8.73 -18.65
C SER A 122 0.54 -8.67 -20.14
N ALA A 123 1.83 -8.83 -20.41
CA ALA A 123 2.42 -9.23 -21.68
C ALA A 123 2.47 -8.18 -22.82
N GLN A 124 3.47 -7.30 -22.76
CA GLN A 124 4.28 -7.04 -23.95
C GLN A 124 5.70 -7.54 -23.67
N GLN A 125 5.91 -8.84 -23.93
CA GLN A 125 7.26 -9.31 -24.26
C GLN A 125 7.63 -8.68 -25.61
N PRO A 126 8.86 -8.14 -25.77
CA PRO A 126 9.30 -7.64 -27.06
C PRO A 126 9.36 -8.83 -28.02
N ALA A 127 8.69 -8.70 -29.16
CA ALA A 127 8.73 -9.67 -30.23
C ALA A 127 10.20 -9.86 -30.65
N ILE A 128 10.77 -11.02 -30.31
CA ILE A 128 12.02 -11.49 -30.89
C ILE A 128 11.73 -11.72 -32.36
N VAL A 129 12.21 -10.81 -33.20
CA VAL A 129 12.34 -11.00 -34.64
C VAL A 129 13.24 -12.22 -34.82
N LYS A 130 12.65 -13.36 -35.14
CA LYS A 130 13.42 -14.50 -35.63
C LYS A 130 13.79 -14.25 -37.10
N PRO A 131 15.01 -14.62 -37.52
CA PRO A 131 15.47 -14.50 -38.90
C PRO A 131 14.72 -15.44 -39.84
#